data_AF-W2CH28-F1
#
_entry.id   AF-W2CH28-F1
#
_cell.length_a   1.000
_cell.length_b   1.000
_cell.length_c   1.000
_cell.angle_alpha   90.00
_cell.angle_beta   90.00
_cell.angle_gamma   90.00
#
_symmetry.space_group_name_H-M   'P 1'
#
loop_
_entity.id
_entity.type
_entity.pdbx_description
1 polymer ?
#
loop_
_entity_poly.entity_id
_entity_poly.type
_entity_poly.pdbx_seq_one_letter_code
_entity_poly.pdbx_strand_id
1 'polypeptide(L)'
;MLKEEAKKEVPKYKGSPEEWFDANKVIEAGMELLKVKDYVGRVWQMTKKAFTAHSTDTVKKRAFRTEFLNTIREVADAPDEVWLGRDRKDRNTHVRAVNNYIMIKYYKDEAIAVIGKVERAKLMLKSWYVLRDKNVRRGLLIKKCLKTK
;
A
#
# COMPACT_ATOMS: atom_id res chain seq x y z
N MET A 1 15.53 -12.00 8.23
CA MET A 1 15.19 -12.43 9.60
C MET A 1 13.73 -12.18 10.02
N LEU A 2 12.86 -11.48 9.24
CA LEU A 2 11.51 -11.11 9.73
C LEU A 2 10.37 -12.09 9.40
N LYS A 3 10.53 -13.00 8.43
CA LYS A 3 9.41 -13.84 7.97
C LYS A 3 9.06 -14.98 8.94
N GLU A 4 10.06 -15.51 9.66
CA GLU A 4 9.89 -16.68 10.54
C GLU A 4 9.25 -16.36 11.89
N GLU A 5 9.19 -15.09 12.29
CA GLU A 5 8.61 -14.66 13.57
C GLU A 5 7.15 -14.21 13.45
N ALA A 6 6.65 -13.98 12.23
CA ALA A 6 5.30 -13.49 12.01
C ALA A 6 4.27 -14.60 12.30
N LYS A 7 3.59 -14.51 13.44
CA LYS A 7 2.55 -15.49 13.83
C LYS A 7 1.14 -15.12 13.36
N LYS A 8 0.94 -13.87 12.97
CA LYS A 8 -0.37 -13.33 12.62
C LYS A 8 -0.76 -13.75 11.20
N GLU A 9 -1.99 -14.23 11.04
CA GLU A 9 -2.59 -14.50 9.75
C GLU A 9 -3.06 -13.20 9.06
N VAL A 10 -3.10 -13.22 7.73
CA VAL A 10 -3.61 -12.09 6.96
C VAL A 10 -5.11 -11.93 7.25
N PRO A 11 -5.58 -10.76 7.73
CA PRO A 11 -7.00 -10.54 7.99
C PRO A 11 -7.77 -10.38 6.67
N LYS A 12 -8.18 -11.51 6.08
CA LYS A 12 -8.87 -11.51 4.80
C LYS A 12 -10.25 -10.87 4.90
N TYR A 13 -10.55 -9.97 3.96
CA TYR A 13 -11.87 -9.40 3.79
C TYR A 13 -12.72 -10.25 2.83
N LYS A 14 -13.97 -10.50 3.20
CA LYS A 14 -14.89 -11.40 2.47
C LYS A 14 -16.08 -10.68 1.80
N GLY A 15 -16.25 -9.38 2.05
CA GLY A 15 -17.35 -8.60 1.48
C GLY A 15 -17.00 -8.01 0.12
N SER A 16 -17.87 -7.12 -0.38
CA SER A 16 -17.63 -6.45 -1.66
C SER A 16 -16.64 -5.29 -1.52
N PRO A 17 -15.84 -4.99 -2.56
CA PRO A 17 -14.94 -3.85 -2.53
C PRO A 17 -15.68 -2.52 -2.42
N GLU A 18 -16.91 -2.44 -2.92
CA GLU A 18 -17.75 -1.24 -2.86
C GLU A 18 -18.21 -0.95 -1.42
N GLU A 19 -18.81 -1.92 -0.74
CA GLU A 19 -19.19 -1.78 0.68
C GLU A 19 -17.99 -1.40 1.54
N TRP A 20 -16.83 -2.02 1.29
CA TRP A 20 -15.61 -1.66 2.00
C TRP A 20 -15.21 -0.21 1.74
N PHE A 21 -15.24 0.24 0.48
CA PHE A 21 -14.88 1.63 0.16
C PHE A 21 -15.85 2.61 0.81
N ASP A 22 -17.15 2.36 0.72
CA ASP A 22 -18.17 3.24 1.28
C ASP A 22 -18.09 3.34 2.81
N ALA A 23 -17.74 2.25 3.50
CA ALA A 23 -17.49 2.26 4.93
C ALA A 23 -16.19 3.00 5.33
N ASN A 24 -15.27 3.24 4.39
CA ASN A 24 -13.91 3.73 4.68
C ASN A 24 -13.53 5.03 3.95
N LYS A 25 -14.43 5.56 3.11
CA LYS A 25 -14.21 6.80 2.35
C LYS A 25 -14.33 8.03 3.24
N VAL A 26 -13.70 9.10 2.78
CA VAL A 26 -13.88 10.46 3.26
C VAL A 26 -14.30 11.31 2.07
N ILE A 27 -15.29 12.18 2.26
CA ILE A 27 -15.68 13.16 1.26
C ILE A 27 -14.93 14.46 1.55
N GLU A 28 -14.15 14.93 0.58
CA GLU A 28 -13.40 16.19 0.68
C GLU A 28 -13.51 16.94 -0.64
N ALA A 29 -13.92 18.21 -0.59
CA ALA A 29 -14.15 19.04 -1.78
C ALA A 29 -15.01 18.34 -2.86
N GLY A 30 -16.04 17.59 -2.43
CA GLY A 30 -16.94 16.84 -3.32
C GLY A 30 -16.35 15.56 -3.92
N MET A 31 -15.15 15.14 -3.51
CA MET A 31 -14.51 13.92 -4.00
C MET A 31 -14.52 12.82 -2.94
N GLU A 32 -14.89 11.60 -3.36
CA GLU A 32 -14.77 10.40 -2.53
C GLU A 32 -13.33 9.87 -2.56
N LEU A 33 -12.67 9.93 -1.40
CA LEU A 33 -11.28 9.55 -1.22
C LEU A 33 -11.14 8.47 -0.16
N LEU A 34 -10.33 7.44 -0.44
CA LEU A 34 -9.77 6.62 0.61
C LEU A 34 -8.55 7.34 1.19
N LYS A 35 -8.59 7.67 2.48
CA LYS A 35 -7.44 8.22 3.22
C LYS A 35 -6.87 7.18 4.19
N VAL A 36 -5.55 7.06 4.22
CA VAL A 36 -4.82 6.12 5.08
C VAL A 36 -3.67 6.86 5.74
N LYS A 37 -3.61 6.85 7.07
CA LYS A 37 -2.47 7.37 7.82
C LYS A 37 -1.38 6.31 7.88
N ASP A 38 -0.13 6.72 7.75
CA ASP A 38 1.00 5.81 7.93
C ASP A 38 1.65 5.93 9.31
N TYR A 39 2.65 5.07 9.55
CA TYR A 39 3.42 4.95 10.79
C TYR A 39 4.11 6.22 11.31
N VAL A 40 4.17 7.30 10.52
CA VAL A 40 4.67 8.62 10.94
C VAL A 40 3.58 9.69 10.89
N GLY A 41 2.33 9.32 10.65
CA GLY A 41 1.17 10.20 10.63
C GLY A 41 0.89 10.88 9.28
N ARG A 42 1.60 10.51 8.21
CA ARG A 42 1.35 11.08 6.87
C ARG A 42 0.07 10.51 6.29
N VAL A 43 -0.67 11.33 5.56
CA VAL A 43 -1.95 10.93 4.96
C VAL A 43 -1.75 10.58 3.49
N TRP A 44 -1.93 9.31 3.17
CA TRP A 44 -1.98 8.77 1.81
C TRP A 44 -3.42 8.77 1.31
N GLN A 45 -3.61 9.10 0.03
CA GLN A 45 -4.96 9.19 -0.55
C GLN A 45 -5.12 8.46 -1.88
N MET A 46 -6.31 7.94 -2.14
CA MET A 46 -6.68 7.31 -3.41
C MET A 46 -8.12 7.67 -3.77
N THR A 47 -8.37 7.96 -5.04
CA THR A 47 -9.72 8.24 -5.53
C THR A 47 -10.53 6.95 -5.69
N LYS A 48 -11.85 7.03 -5.62
CA LYS A 48 -12.74 5.88 -5.90
C LYS A 48 -12.41 5.19 -7.23
N LYS A 49 -12.21 5.96 -8.30
CA LYS A 49 -11.83 5.43 -9.62
C LYS A 49 -10.56 4.58 -9.57
N ALA A 50 -9.54 5.05 -8.87
CA ALA A 50 -8.29 4.30 -8.72
C ALA A 50 -8.48 3.06 -7.84
N PHE A 51 -9.25 3.18 -6.76
CA PHE A 51 -9.62 2.05 -5.90
C PHE A 51 -10.30 0.94 -6.70
N THR A 52 -11.38 1.26 -7.43
CA THR A 52 -12.13 0.29 -8.23
C THR A 52 -11.25 -0.42 -9.26
N ALA A 53 -10.33 0.29 -9.92
CA ALA A 53 -9.38 -0.30 -10.88
C ALA A 53 -8.35 -1.25 -10.23
N HIS A 54 -8.22 -1.21 -8.90
CA HIS A 54 -7.30 -2.03 -8.11
C HIS A 54 -7.99 -3.09 -7.25
N SER A 55 -9.31 -3.03 -7.08
CA SER A 55 -10.11 -3.99 -6.32
C SER A 55 -11.07 -4.84 -7.17
N THR A 56 -11.28 -4.51 -8.45
CA THR A 56 -12.16 -5.24 -9.36
C THR A 56 -11.43 -5.69 -10.63
N ASP A 57 -12.09 -6.52 -11.43
CA ASP A 57 -11.57 -7.00 -12.73
C ASP A 57 -11.82 -6.05 -13.91
N THR A 58 -12.44 -4.89 -13.66
CA THR A 58 -12.85 -3.90 -14.67
C THR A 58 -11.73 -3.44 -15.59
N VAL A 59 -10.48 -3.40 -15.11
CA VAL A 59 -9.31 -2.99 -15.90
C VAL A 59 -8.33 -4.14 -16.13
N LYS A 60 -8.10 -4.98 -15.10
CA LYS A 60 -7.22 -6.16 -15.13
C LYS A 60 -7.73 -7.16 -14.10
N LYS A 61 -7.43 -8.45 -14.28
CA LYS A 61 -7.69 -9.51 -13.29
C LYS A 61 -7.02 -9.19 -11.95
N ARG A 62 -7.78 -8.60 -11.02
CA ARG A 62 -7.36 -8.01 -9.74
C ARG A 62 -8.41 -8.15 -8.64
N ALA A 63 -9.58 -8.75 -8.88
CA ALA A 63 -10.62 -8.96 -7.89
C ALA A 63 -10.12 -9.68 -6.63
N PHE A 64 -9.15 -10.60 -6.77
CA PHE A 64 -8.47 -11.28 -5.67
C PHE A 64 -7.83 -10.31 -4.64
N ARG A 65 -7.57 -9.05 -5.03
CA ARG A 65 -7.01 -8.04 -4.12
C ARG A 65 -8.01 -7.53 -3.10
N THR A 66 -9.30 -7.78 -3.31
CA THR A 66 -10.37 -7.47 -2.35
C THR A 66 -10.12 -8.17 -1.02
N GLU A 67 -9.56 -9.38 -1.05
CA GLU A 67 -9.20 -10.14 0.14
C GLU A 67 -8.26 -9.36 1.08
N PHE A 68 -7.46 -8.44 0.54
CA PHE A 68 -6.42 -7.73 1.27
C PHE A 68 -6.82 -6.31 1.67
N LEU A 69 -8.08 -5.89 1.51
CA LEU A 69 -8.48 -4.50 1.79
C LEU A 69 -8.23 -4.07 3.24
N ASN A 70 -8.52 -4.95 4.20
CA ASN A 70 -8.27 -4.68 5.62
C ASN A 70 -6.78 -4.51 5.94
N THR A 71 -5.89 -5.13 5.15
CA THR A 71 -4.44 -5.05 5.36
C THR A 71 -3.87 -3.67 5.00
N ILE A 72 -4.57 -2.89 4.16
CA ILE A 72 -4.04 -1.60 3.66
C ILE A 72 -3.70 -0.67 4.83
N ARG A 73 -4.63 -0.52 5.78
CA ARG A 73 -4.45 0.35 6.95
C ARG A 73 -3.42 -0.23 7.91
N GLU A 74 -3.46 -1.54 8.15
CA GLU A 74 -2.51 -2.21 9.05
C GLU A 74 -1.06 -2.08 8.56
N VAL A 75 -0.83 -2.32 7.27
CA VAL A 75 0.49 -2.22 6.66
C VAL A 75 0.98 -0.78 6.65
N ALA A 76 0.11 0.19 6.41
CA ALA A 76 0.50 1.60 6.41
C ALA A 76 0.85 2.10 7.83
N ASP A 77 0.04 1.74 8.83
CA ASP A 77 0.19 2.16 10.22
C ASP A 77 1.39 1.48 10.92
N ALA A 78 1.60 0.19 10.67
CA ALA A 78 2.65 -0.59 11.31
C ALA A 78 3.40 -1.51 10.31
N PRO A 79 4.12 -0.94 9.33
CA PRO A 79 4.98 -1.71 8.43
C PRO A 79 6.20 -2.24 9.18
N ASP A 80 6.66 -3.42 8.77
CA ASP A 80 7.91 -4.01 9.24
C ASP A 80 9.10 -3.48 8.42
N GLU A 81 8.86 -3.21 7.13
CA GLU A 81 9.84 -2.56 6.25
C GLU A 81 9.20 -1.42 5.46
N VAL A 82 9.97 -0.36 5.25
CA VAL A 82 9.58 0.74 4.37
C VAL A 82 10.71 1.02 3.41
N TRP A 83 10.46 0.88 2.12
CA TRP A 83 11.44 1.14 1.09
C TRP A 83 11.03 2.34 0.24
N LEU A 84 11.99 3.19 -0.08
CA LEU A 84 11.85 4.24 -1.06
C LEU A 84 12.57 3.83 -2.33
N GLY A 85 11.83 3.73 -3.43
CA GLY A 85 12.37 3.24 -4.69
C GLY A 85 11.76 3.89 -5.91
N ARG A 86 12.07 3.29 -7.06
CA ARG A 86 11.48 3.62 -8.36
C ARG A 86 10.21 2.81 -8.57
N ASP A 87 9.24 3.42 -9.26
CA ASP A 87 8.07 2.70 -9.78
C ASP A 87 8.55 1.52 -10.65
N ARG A 88 7.85 0.38 -10.59
CA ARG A 88 8.19 -0.80 -11.38
C ARG A 88 8.30 -0.47 -12.88
N LYS A 89 7.41 0.38 -13.39
CA LYS A 89 7.41 0.78 -14.81
C LYS A 89 8.63 1.62 -15.20
N ASP A 90 9.16 2.38 -14.24
CA ASP A 90 10.25 3.32 -14.46
C ASP A 90 11.63 2.65 -14.27
N ARG A 91 11.68 1.38 -13.83
CA ARG A 91 12.94 0.67 -13.60
C ARG A 91 13.79 0.49 -14.87
N ASN A 92 13.13 0.38 -16.03
CA ASN A 92 13.77 0.14 -17.33
C ASN A 92 13.78 1.37 -18.23
N THR A 93 13.35 2.54 -17.72
CA THR A 93 13.34 3.80 -18.49
C THR A 93 14.43 4.75 -17.97
N HIS A 94 14.63 5.87 -18.67
CA HIS A 94 15.54 6.93 -18.20
C HIS A 94 15.02 7.71 -16.99
N VAL A 95 13.80 7.45 -16.54
CA VAL A 95 13.22 8.09 -15.35
C VAL A 95 13.90 7.54 -14.10
N ARG A 96 14.71 8.37 -13.45
CA ARG A 96 15.44 8.01 -12.22
C ARG A 96 14.75 8.47 -10.92
N ALA A 97 13.49 8.91 -10.99
CA ALA A 97 12.77 9.45 -9.84
C ALA A 97 12.55 8.38 -8.75
N VAL A 98 13.05 8.65 -7.55
CA VAL A 98 12.89 7.82 -6.36
C VAL A 98 11.77 8.41 -5.51
N ASN A 99 10.52 8.16 -5.92
CA ASN A 99 9.32 8.76 -5.34
C ASN A 99 8.26 7.73 -4.93
N ASN A 100 8.59 6.44 -4.95
CA ASN A 100 7.67 5.36 -4.66
C ASN A 100 7.97 4.74 -3.28
N TYR A 101 7.04 4.90 -2.35
CA TYR A 101 7.05 4.28 -1.03
C TYR A 101 6.46 2.87 -1.10
N ILE A 102 7.16 1.91 -0.52
CA ILE A 102 6.79 0.50 -0.51
C ILE A 102 6.79 0.09 0.96
N MET A 103 5.60 0.07 1.57
CA MET A 103 5.38 -0.36 2.94
C MET A 103 5.08 -1.86 2.93
N ILE A 104 5.82 -2.64 3.69
CA ILE A 104 5.71 -4.10 3.70
C ILE A 104 5.42 -4.56 5.12
N LYS A 105 4.44 -5.46 5.25
CA LYS A 105 4.18 -6.20 6.48
C LYS A 105 4.24 -7.70 6.23
N TYR A 106 4.85 -8.41 7.16
CA TYR A 106 4.96 -9.86 7.17
C TYR A 106 3.81 -10.47 7.98
N TYR A 107 3.17 -11.46 7.37
CA TYR A 107 2.23 -12.37 7.98
C TYR A 107 2.83 -13.77 7.90
N LYS A 108 2.22 -14.73 8.60
CA LYS A 108 2.72 -16.11 8.74
C LYS A 108 3.16 -16.74 7.40
N ASP A 109 2.30 -16.69 6.40
CA ASP A 109 2.57 -17.35 5.12
C ASP A 109 2.98 -16.37 4.00
N GLU A 110 2.57 -15.11 4.13
CA GLU A 110 2.65 -14.12 3.07
C GLU A 110 3.16 -12.77 3.56
N ALA A 111 3.76 -11.99 2.65
CA ALA A 111 4.08 -10.59 2.91
C ALA A 111 3.16 -9.73 2.05
N ILE A 112 2.55 -8.71 2.63
CA ILE A 112 1.71 -7.76 1.89
C ILE A 112 2.48 -6.46 1.73
N ALA A 113 2.48 -5.95 0.49
CA ALA A 113 3.05 -4.65 0.17
C ALA A 113 1.93 -3.65 -0.15
N VAL A 114 2.00 -2.48 0.47
CA VAL A 114 1.18 -1.31 0.18
C VAL A 114 2.07 -0.23 -0.42
N ILE A 115 1.68 0.28 -1.57
CA ILE A 115 2.49 1.17 -2.40
C ILE A 115 1.87 2.55 -2.42
N GLY A 116 2.68 3.55 -2.10
CA GLY A 116 2.38 4.96 -2.27
C GLY A 116 3.38 5.64 -3.20
N LYS A 117 2.97 6.73 -3.86
CA LYS A 117 3.84 7.54 -4.72
C LYS A 117 3.64 9.01 -4.41
N VAL A 118 4.73 9.77 -4.38
CA VAL A 118 4.67 11.24 -4.31
C VAL A 118 4.39 11.77 -5.71
N GLU A 119 3.21 12.36 -5.91
CA GLU A 119 2.78 12.93 -7.20
C GLU A 119 2.29 14.35 -6.96
N ARG A 120 2.89 15.34 -7.66
CA ARG A 120 2.50 16.77 -7.56
C ARG A 120 2.36 17.27 -6.11
N ALA A 121 3.37 16.98 -5.29
CA ALA A 121 3.41 17.28 -3.85
C ALA A 121 2.32 16.61 -2.99
N LYS A 122 1.60 15.61 -3.51
CA LYS A 122 0.60 14.81 -2.77
C LYS A 122 1.08 13.37 -2.59
N LEU A 123 0.72 12.78 -1.46
CA LEU A 123 0.98 11.38 -1.14
C LEU A 123 -0.16 10.50 -1.67
N MET A 124 0.06 9.87 -2.82
CA MET A 124 -0.96 9.07 -3.50
C MET A 124 -0.78 7.60 -3.16
N LEU A 125 -1.81 6.95 -2.64
CA LEU A 125 -1.86 5.50 -2.49
C LEU A 125 -2.13 4.88 -3.87
N LYS A 126 -1.28 3.94 -4.31
CA LYS A 126 -1.28 3.41 -5.69
C LYS A 126 -1.70 1.95 -5.78
N SER A 127 -1.36 1.11 -4.81
CA SER A 127 -1.66 -0.33 -4.90
C SER A 127 -1.42 -1.07 -3.61
N TRP A 128 -1.98 -2.28 -3.54
CA TRP A 128 -1.68 -3.29 -2.53
C TRP A 128 -1.66 -4.68 -3.18
N TYR A 129 -0.78 -5.56 -2.72
CA TYR A 129 -0.64 -6.93 -3.24
C TYR A 129 0.26 -7.82 -2.37
N VAL A 130 0.11 -9.14 -2.53
CA VAL A 130 1.05 -10.15 -2.01
C VAL A 130 2.41 -10.00 -2.67
N LEU A 131 3.44 -9.81 -1.87
CA LEU A 131 4.79 -9.53 -2.29
C LEU A 131 5.51 -10.80 -2.79
N ARG A 132 5.57 -10.94 -4.11
CA ARG A 132 6.31 -12.03 -4.79
C ARG A 132 7.60 -11.57 -5.46
N ASP A 133 7.68 -10.30 -5.87
CA ASP A 133 8.84 -9.73 -6.56
C ASP A 133 9.91 -9.27 -5.55
N LYS A 134 11.12 -9.84 -5.64
CA LYS A 134 12.26 -9.44 -4.78
C LYS A 134 12.76 -8.02 -5.11
N ASN A 135 12.54 -7.53 -6.33
CA ASN A 135 13.07 -6.25 -6.80
C ASN A 135 12.43 -5.03 -6.12
N VAL A 136 11.34 -5.21 -5.39
CA VAL A 136 10.74 -4.18 -4.52
C VAL A 136 11.72 -3.64 -3.47
N ARG A 137 12.75 -4.41 -3.10
CA ARG A 137 13.78 -4.04 -2.11
C ARG A 137 15.07 -3.48 -2.74
N ARG A 138 15.06 -3.09 -4.02
CA ARG A 138 16.23 -2.48 -4.68
C ARG A 138 16.34 -0.96 -4.48
N GLY A 139 15.61 -0.42 -3.50
CA GLY A 139 15.61 1.00 -3.17
C GLY A 139 16.39 1.30 -1.89
N LEU A 140 16.11 2.46 -1.30
CA LEU A 140 16.61 2.85 0.00
C LEU A 140 15.68 2.31 1.10
N LEU A 141 16.23 1.55 2.05
CA LEU A 141 15.49 1.15 3.24
C LEU A 141 15.37 2.37 4.17
N ILE A 142 14.14 2.78 4.46
CA ILE A 142 13.87 3.81 5.46
C ILE A 142 13.83 3.13 6.82
N LYS A 143 14.85 3.40 7.63
CA LYS A 143 14.85 2.98 9.04
C LYS A 143 13.86 3.86 9.81
N LYS A 144 13.08 3.25 10.70
CA LYS A 144 12.30 4.01 11.69
C LYS A 144 13.29 4.86 12.49
N CYS A 145 13.11 6.18 12.46
CA CYS A 145 13.71 7.04 13.46
C CYS A 145 13.03 6.66 14.78
N LEU A 146 13.76 6.00 15.68
CA LEU A 146 13.33 5.86 17.06
C LEU A 146 13.15 7.28 17.59
N LYS A 147 11.91 7.66 17.92
CA LYS A 147 11.71 8.91 18.66
C LYS A 147 12.45 8.72 19.98
N THR A 148 13.59 9.38 20.14
CA THR A 148 14.18 9.62 21.45
C THR A 148 13.12 10.34 22.26
N LYS A 149 12.74 9.72 23.38
CA LYS A 149 11.87 10.33 24.39
C LYS A 149 12.56 11.53 24.99
#